data_AF-A0A7X8BU82-F1
#
_entry.id   AF-A0A7X8BU82-F1
#
_cell.length_a   1.000
_cell.length_b   1.000
_cell.length_c   1.000
_cell.angle_alpha   90.00
_cell.angle_beta   90.00
_cell.angle_gamma   90.00
#
_symmetry.space_group_name_H-M   'P 1'
#
loop_
_entity.id
_entity.type
_entity.pdbx_description
1 polymer ?
#
loop_
_entity_poly.entity_id
_entity_poly.type
_entity_poly.pdbx_seq_one_letter_code
_entity_poly.pdbx_strand_id
1 'polypeptide(L)'
;MKKFYLICTMILLSFSAFNQVTITSDQIWTNKDDPDSINQRSGNWRDGITISNGATLVIDCSSVLIENDRTFKMRSGSSITVSVGAKLIIENAIITSDGGSSWGGIIVNGNPYAPQTVIGQNRTQGFLILCHNTKIENASTAVFVHGGGVILASNTSFSECITSIYFETYGDYVTAVPYDNLSFIKDCYFYNSNDTSLIVNNPLNQFIYAKGISLRIEGCDFNYINDYGQDKISGVGIFCWNSKLLIRRSLSYNNIPVSCQRNGQINTFENLEFGIYFYINKLLYVSTSPPKSLVLQSKFKNCRVGVYEQNSEGSHIYKCQFKFEDDFQPEGNISNLIHYH
;
A
#
# COMPACT_ATOMS: atom_id res chain seq x y z
N MET A 1 -20.26 11.27 -37.56
CA MET A 1 -19.93 11.32 -36.12
C MET A 1 -18.59 12.03 -35.96
N LYS A 2 -18.58 13.28 -35.46
CA LYS A 2 -17.34 14.01 -35.17
C LYS A 2 -16.80 13.54 -33.82
N LYS A 3 -15.62 12.94 -33.80
CA LYS A 3 -14.87 12.66 -32.56
C LYS A 3 -14.27 13.98 -32.07
N PHE A 4 -14.70 14.44 -30.90
CA PHE A 4 -14.04 15.53 -30.21
C PHE A 4 -12.84 14.96 -29.46
N TYR A 5 -11.64 15.42 -29.79
CA TYR A 5 -10.45 15.19 -28.98
C TYR A 5 -10.34 16.36 -28.01
N LEU A 6 -10.38 16.08 -26.71
CA LEU A 6 -10.13 17.05 -25.67
C LEU A 6 -8.64 17.35 -25.68
N ILE A 7 -8.24 18.49 -26.27
CA ILE A 7 -6.86 18.96 -26.22
C ILE A 7 -6.68 19.60 -24.84
N CYS A 8 -5.90 18.94 -23.98
CA CYS A 8 -5.55 19.46 -22.67
C CYS A 8 -4.51 20.59 -22.84
N THR A 9 -4.92 21.82 -22.57
CA THR A 9 -4.09 23.03 -22.71
C THR A 9 -3.01 23.08 -21.63
N MET A 10 -1.75 23.21 -22.04
CA MET A 10 -0.60 23.38 -21.17
C MET A 10 -0.37 24.87 -20.88
N ILE A 11 -0.33 25.26 -19.60
CA ILE A 11 -0.04 26.63 -19.16
C ILE A 11 1.46 26.75 -18.87
N LEU A 12 2.09 27.79 -19.43
CA LEU A 12 3.53 28.08 -19.34
C LEU A 12 3.74 29.36 -18.52
N LEU A 13 4.48 29.28 -17.41
CA LEU A 13 5.05 30.43 -16.71
C LEU A 13 6.49 30.11 -16.26
N SER A 14 7.35 31.12 -16.36
CA SER A 14 8.80 31.06 -16.27
C SER A 14 9.37 31.17 -14.83
N PHE A 15 10.53 30.50 -14.63
CA PHE A 15 11.52 30.63 -13.55
C PHE A 15 11.03 30.87 -12.11
N SER A 16 10.72 29.76 -11.43
CA SER A 16 11.14 29.44 -10.05
C SER A 16 11.07 27.91 -9.92
N ALA A 17 11.67 27.31 -8.87
CA ALA A 17 11.69 25.86 -8.67
C ALA A 17 10.32 25.23 -8.95
N PHE A 18 10.23 24.37 -9.97
CA PHE A 18 8.98 23.70 -10.28
C PHE A 18 8.69 22.71 -9.15
N ASN A 19 7.66 23.01 -8.36
CA ASN A 19 7.14 22.14 -7.30
C ASN A 19 6.28 20.98 -7.86
N GLN A 20 6.17 20.84 -9.18
CA GLN A 20 5.34 19.80 -9.78
C GLN A 20 5.86 19.42 -11.17
N VAL A 21 5.96 18.11 -11.43
CA VAL A 21 6.12 17.55 -12.78
C VAL A 21 4.83 16.83 -13.10
N THR A 22 4.15 17.21 -14.18
CA THR A 22 2.85 16.64 -14.56
C THR A 22 2.96 15.94 -15.91
N ILE A 23 2.54 14.68 -15.97
CA ILE A 23 2.44 13.88 -17.19
C ILE A 23 0.95 13.79 -17.56
N THR A 24 0.54 14.46 -18.64
CA THR A 24 -0.89 14.68 -19.01
C THR A 24 -1.32 14.08 -20.35
N SER A 25 -0.44 13.38 -21.08
CA SER A 25 -0.83 12.80 -22.38
C SER A 25 -1.46 11.41 -22.24
N ASP A 26 -2.36 11.08 -23.15
CA ASP A 26 -2.94 9.74 -23.35
C ASP A 26 -1.94 8.70 -23.87
N GLN A 27 -0.65 9.05 -23.89
CA GLN A 27 0.43 8.18 -24.33
C GLN A 27 0.91 7.26 -23.20
N ILE A 28 1.44 6.11 -23.60
CA ILE A 28 2.17 5.22 -22.69
C ILE A 28 3.58 5.78 -22.59
N TRP A 29 3.96 6.23 -21.40
CA TRP A 29 5.30 6.68 -21.09
C TRP A 29 6.11 5.50 -20.56
N THR A 30 7.24 5.24 -21.22
CA THR A 30 8.19 4.21 -20.84
C THR A 30 9.54 4.85 -20.49
N ASN A 31 10.47 4.06 -19.95
CA ASN A 31 11.85 4.50 -19.71
C ASN A 31 12.61 4.99 -20.96
N LYS A 32 12.06 4.79 -22.17
CA LYS A 32 12.61 5.30 -23.44
C LYS A 32 12.08 6.69 -23.81
N ASP A 33 10.95 7.08 -23.23
CA ASP A 33 10.30 8.36 -23.48
C ASP A 33 10.88 9.36 -22.50
N ASP A 34 11.80 10.20 -22.99
CA ASP A 34 12.43 11.24 -22.18
C ASP A 34 11.46 12.42 -22.04
N PRO A 35 10.93 12.73 -20.84
CA PRO A 35 10.08 13.91 -20.62
C PRO A 35 10.82 15.22 -20.90
N ASP A 36 12.16 15.20 -20.86
CA ASP A 36 12.97 16.37 -21.22
C ASP A 36 13.03 16.59 -22.74
N SER A 37 12.77 15.58 -23.57
CA SER A 37 12.67 15.74 -25.03
C SER A 37 11.46 16.60 -25.43
N ILE A 38 10.42 16.63 -24.59
CA ILE A 38 9.22 17.45 -24.79
C ILE A 38 9.39 18.84 -24.13
N ASN A 39 10.30 18.97 -23.14
CA ASN A 39 10.51 20.21 -22.38
C ASN A 39 11.87 20.90 -22.59
N GLN A 40 12.70 20.45 -23.55
CA GLN A 40 14.07 20.95 -23.83
C GLN A 40 14.92 21.16 -22.56
N ARG A 41 14.91 20.19 -21.64
CA ARG A 41 15.80 20.22 -20.47
C ARG A 41 16.98 19.28 -20.69
N SER A 42 18.13 19.64 -20.14
CA SER A 42 19.36 18.86 -20.21
C SER A 42 19.53 18.05 -18.93
N GLY A 43 18.53 17.24 -18.57
CA GLY A 43 18.61 16.27 -17.47
C GLY A 43 18.69 14.86 -18.03
N ASN A 44 19.73 14.11 -17.67
CA ASN A 44 19.83 12.72 -18.08
C ASN A 44 18.93 11.87 -17.15
N TRP A 45 17.65 11.71 -17.51
CA TRP A 45 16.66 10.89 -16.76
C TRP A 45 17.10 9.42 -16.56
N ARG A 46 18.17 9.00 -17.24
CA ARG A 46 18.80 7.68 -17.11
C ARG A 46 19.47 7.44 -15.77
N ASP A 47 19.89 8.49 -15.07
CA ASP A 47 20.67 8.37 -13.83
C ASP A 47 19.77 8.32 -12.56
N GLY A 48 18.44 8.27 -12.75
CA GLY A 48 17.43 8.28 -11.70
C GLY A 48 16.61 9.57 -11.70
N ILE A 49 15.53 9.57 -10.91
CA ILE A 49 14.60 10.70 -10.80
C ILE A 49 14.72 11.29 -9.41
N THR A 50 14.99 12.58 -9.29
CA THR A 50 14.97 13.28 -8.00
C THR A 50 13.80 14.25 -7.94
N ILE A 51 12.91 14.08 -6.97
CA ILE A 51 11.77 14.97 -6.75
C ILE A 51 12.10 15.91 -5.58
N SER A 52 12.09 17.21 -5.87
CA SER A 52 12.47 18.28 -4.94
C SER A 52 11.58 18.35 -3.69
N ASN A 53 12.04 19.06 -2.65
CA ASN A 53 11.29 19.27 -1.41
C ASN A 53 9.86 19.78 -1.70
N GLY A 54 8.87 19.11 -1.13
CA GLY A 54 7.45 19.44 -1.29
C GLY A 54 6.89 19.24 -2.69
N ALA A 55 7.68 18.75 -3.65
CA ALA A 55 7.24 18.64 -5.03
C ALA A 55 6.44 17.36 -5.28
N THR A 56 5.54 17.40 -6.26
CA THR A 56 4.68 16.24 -6.61
C THR A 56 4.87 15.83 -8.07
N LEU A 57 5.13 14.54 -8.32
CA LEU A 57 5.00 13.95 -9.65
C LEU A 57 3.54 13.52 -9.86
N VAL A 58 2.86 14.08 -10.85
CA VAL A 58 1.45 13.77 -11.14
C VAL A 58 1.34 13.00 -12.45
N ILE A 59 0.71 11.82 -12.39
CA ILE A 59 0.35 10.99 -13.53
C ILE A 59 -1.16 11.18 -13.74
N ASP A 60 -1.53 11.92 -14.80
CA ASP A 60 -2.89 12.41 -14.99
C ASP A 60 -3.61 11.81 -16.21
N CYS A 61 -4.93 12.01 -16.31
CA CYS A 61 -5.72 11.87 -17.53
C CYS A 61 -5.53 10.58 -18.36
N SER A 62 -5.91 9.42 -17.84
CA SER A 62 -5.81 8.14 -18.59
C SER A 62 -4.40 7.75 -19.05
N SER A 63 -3.36 8.48 -18.66
CA SER A 63 -1.98 8.14 -18.98
C SER A 63 -1.56 6.82 -18.33
N VAL A 64 -0.47 6.26 -18.86
CA VAL A 64 0.21 5.12 -18.27
C VAL A 64 1.69 5.47 -18.18
N LEU A 65 2.24 5.49 -16.97
CA LEU A 65 3.68 5.59 -16.74
C LEU A 65 4.21 4.21 -16.34
N ILE A 66 5.24 3.74 -17.02
CA ILE A 66 5.93 2.48 -16.76
C ILE A 66 7.40 2.77 -16.46
N GLU A 67 7.82 2.45 -15.25
CA GLU A 67 9.16 2.70 -14.76
C GLU A 67 9.80 1.38 -14.34
N ASN A 68 10.97 1.09 -14.91
CA ASN A 68 11.67 -0.17 -14.72
C ASN A 68 13.16 0.09 -14.48
N ASP A 69 13.75 -0.63 -13.51
CA ASP A 69 15.18 -0.62 -13.19
C ASP A 69 15.71 0.77 -12.79
N ARG A 70 14.92 1.55 -12.04
CA ARG A 70 15.28 2.93 -11.65
C ARG A 70 15.24 3.19 -10.16
N THR A 71 15.94 4.25 -9.76
CA THR A 71 15.86 4.81 -8.41
C THR A 71 15.18 6.17 -8.44
N PHE A 72 14.12 6.32 -7.66
CA PHE A 72 13.46 7.58 -7.34
C PHE A 72 13.99 8.07 -5.98
N LYS A 73 14.54 9.27 -6.00
CA LYS A 73 15.06 10.00 -4.85
C LYS A 73 14.06 11.08 -4.46
N MET A 74 13.36 10.85 -3.36
CA MET A 74 12.22 11.65 -2.93
C MET A 74 12.65 12.53 -1.76
N ARG A 75 12.71 13.85 -1.96
CA ARG A 75 13.05 14.76 -0.86
C ARG A 75 11.88 14.98 0.10
N SER A 76 12.15 15.65 1.22
CA SER A 76 11.17 15.89 2.28
C SER A 76 9.86 16.48 1.76
N GLY A 77 8.72 15.88 2.14
CA GLY A 77 7.38 16.32 1.74
C GLY A 77 7.03 16.09 0.26
N SER A 78 7.92 15.51 -0.55
CA SER A 78 7.60 15.17 -1.94
C SER A 78 6.66 13.97 -2.06
N SER A 79 5.94 13.83 -3.17
CA SER A 79 5.00 12.71 -3.38
C SER A 79 4.82 12.35 -4.86
N ILE A 80 4.16 11.22 -5.10
CA ILE A 80 3.68 10.82 -6.43
C ILE A 80 2.16 10.72 -6.37
N THR A 81 1.44 11.32 -7.31
CA THR A 81 -0.03 11.22 -7.41
C THR A 81 -0.43 10.52 -8.70
N VAL A 82 -1.19 9.44 -8.58
CA VAL A 82 -1.86 8.76 -9.69
C VAL A 82 -3.32 9.19 -9.71
N SER A 83 -3.69 10.05 -10.65
CA SER A 83 -5.05 10.57 -10.78
C SER A 83 -6.05 9.49 -11.21
N VAL A 84 -7.33 9.81 -11.09
CA VAL A 84 -8.43 9.00 -11.62
C VAL A 84 -8.21 8.72 -13.11
N GLY A 85 -8.28 7.43 -13.48
CA GLY A 85 -8.09 6.96 -14.85
C GLY A 85 -6.63 6.68 -15.22
N ALA A 86 -5.68 7.27 -14.51
CA ALA A 86 -4.25 7.06 -14.75
C ALA A 86 -3.77 5.69 -14.27
N LYS A 87 -2.56 5.29 -14.70
CA LYS A 87 -1.89 4.07 -14.22
C LYS A 87 -0.39 4.31 -14.09
N LEU A 88 0.16 3.85 -12.97
CA LEU A 88 1.57 3.81 -12.70
C LEU A 88 2.00 2.35 -12.51
N ILE A 89 3.00 1.91 -13.26
CA ILE A 89 3.59 0.57 -13.16
C ILE A 89 5.06 0.75 -12.79
N ILE A 90 5.47 0.10 -11.71
CA ILE A 90 6.83 0.19 -11.17
C ILE A 90 7.40 -1.22 -11.02
N GLU A 91 8.42 -1.52 -11.81
CA GLU A 91 9.05 -2.83 -11.92
C GLU A 91 10.54 -2.73 -11.51
N ASN A 92 11.00 -3.60 -10.61
CA ASN A 92 12.41 -3.67 -10.20
C ASN A 92 13.05 -2.31 -9.85
N ALA A 93 12.27 -1.38 -9.29
CA ALA A 93 12.70 -0.03 -8.99
C ALA A 93 12.78 0.21 -7.48
N ILE A 94 13.52 1.24 -7.08
CA ILE A 94 13.61 1.69 -5.69
C ILE A 94 13.05 3.10 -5.59
N ILE A 95 12.10 3.32 -4.70
CA ILE A 95 11.61 4.66 -4.36
C ILE A 95 11.94 4.91 -2.91
N THR A 96 12.83 5.86 -2.66
CA THR A 96 13.41 6.07 -1.32
C THR A 96 13.62 7.56 -1.07
N SER A 97 13.87 7.91 0.19
CA SER A 97 14.11 9.29 0.58
C SER A 97 15.49 9.79 0.12
N ASP A 98 15.59 11.10 -0.13
CA ASP A 98 16.84 11.82 -0.40
C ASP A 98 17.02 12.92 0.65
N GLY A 99 17.87 12.65 1.65
CA GLY A 99 18.21 13.63 2.70
C GLY A 99 17.66 13.36 4.10
N GLY A 100 17.48 12.09 4.50
CA GLY A 100 17.25 11.70 5.90
C GLY A 100 15.87 12.04 6.49
N SER A 101 14.97 12.61 5.70
CA SER A 101 13.57 12.87 6.07
C SER A 101 12.63 11.98 5.27
N SER A 102 11.48 11.63 5.84
CA SER A 102 10.47 10.88 5.10
C SER A 102 9.84 11.71 3.99
N TRP A 103 9.47 11.03 2.90
CA TRP A 103 8.66 11.61 1.82
C TRP A 103 7.19 11.20 1.97
N GLY A 104 6.29 11.85 1.26
CA GLY A 104 4.84 11.71 1.43
C GLY A 104 4.28 10.35 0.99
N GLY A 105 4.90 9.70 0.00
CA GLY A 105 4.43 8.45 -0.59
C GLY A 105 3.72 8.59 -1.94
N ILE A 106 3.08 7.49 -2.37
CA ILE A 106 2.27 7.42 -3.59
C ILE A 106 0.79 7.53 -3.25
N ILE A 107 0.11 8.55 -3.78
CA ILE A 107 -1.33 8.74 -3.64
C ILE A 107 -2.03 8.18 -4.88
N VAL A 108 -2.91 7.20 -4.69
CA VAL A 108 -3.66 6.55 -5.77
C VAL A 108 -5.13 6.95 -5.66
N ASN A 109 -5.54 7.91 -6.50
CA ASN A 109 -6.88 8.48 -6.46
C ASN A 109 -7.86 7.69 -7.32
N GLY A 110 -8.99 7.32 -6.73
CA GLY A 110 -10.13 6.73 -7.40
C GLY A 110 -11.36 7.63 -7.41
N ASN A 111 -12.42 7.14 -8.06
CA ASN A 111 -13.77 7.67 -7.93
C ASN A 111 -14.61 6.76 -7.00
N PRO A 112 -15.01 7.23 -5.80
CA PRO A 112 -15.69 6.41 -4.81
C PRO A 112 -17.10 5.99 -5.23
N TYR A 113 -17.66 6.64 -6.24
CA TYR A 113 -19.00 6.41 -6.76
C TYR A 113 -19.01 5.60 -8.07
N ALA A 114 -17.85 5.23 -8.59
CA ALA A 114 -17.72 4.43 -9.81
C ALA A 114 -17.23 3.03 -9.48
N PRO A 115 -17.63 1.99 -10.25
CA PRO A 115 -17.05 0.66 -10.13
C PRO A 115 -15.55 0.69 -10.44
N GLN A 116 -14.80 -0.29 -9.94
CA GLN A 116 -13.41 -0.48 -10.31
C GLN A 116 -13.32 -1.29 -11.61
N THR A 117 -13.32 -0.61 -12.75
CA THR A 117 -13.14 -1.24 -14.07
C THR A 117 -11.66 -1.31 -14.42
N VAL A 118 -11.12 -2.52 -14.53
CA VAL A 118 -9.67 -2.75 -14.77
C VAL A 118 -9.28 -2.62 -16.25
N ILE A 119 -10.25 -2.77 -17.16
CA ILE A 119 -10.01 -2.94 -18.60
C ILE A 119 -10.62 -1.77 -19.39
N GLY A 120 -9.84 -1.24 -20.33
CA GLY A 120 -10.29 -0.29 -21.34
C GLY A 120 -9.83 1.16 -21.10
N GLN A 121 -10.26 2.05 -21.99
CA GLN A 121 -9.93 3.48 -21.94
C GLN A 121 -10.81 4.26 -20.94
N ASN A 122 -11.91 3.68 -20.47
CA ASN A 122 -12.81 4.30 -19.50
C ASN A 122 -12.45 3.86 -18.07
N ARG A 123 -11.17 3.99 -17.70
CA ARG A 123 -10.74 3.75 -16.31
C ARG A 123 -11.31 4.87 -15.45
N THR A 124 -12.11 4.48 -14.46
CA THR A 124 -12.70 5.39 -13.48
C THR A 124 -11.93 5.42 -12.17
N GLN A 125 -10.77 4.75 -12.13
CA GLN A 125 -9.91 4.61 -10.95
C GLN A 125 -8.46 4.84 -11.35
N GLY A 126 -7.66 5.37 -10.42
CA GLY A 126 -6.20 5.32 -10.51
C GLY A 126 -5.70 3.91 -10.20
N PHE A 127 -4.67 3.47 -10.93
CA PHE A 127 -4.07 2.14 -10.75
C PHE A 127 -2.58 2.26 -10.45
N LEU A 128 -2.15 1.59 -9.39
CA LEU A 128 -0.74 1.39 -9.08
C LEU A 128 -0.40 -0.09 -9.17
N ILE A 129 0.63 -0.43 -9.93
CA ILE A 129 1.15 -1.79 -10.03
C ILE A 129 2.60 -1.76 -9.56
N LEU A 130 2.90 -2.55 -8.53
CA LEU A 130 4.24 -2.73 -8.00
C LEU A 130 4.64 -4.20 -8.17
N CYS A 131 5.74 -4.47 -8.87
CA CYS A 131 6.20 -5.83 -9.10
C CYS A 131 7.71 -5.99 -9.26
N HIS A 132 8.15 -7.25 -9.40
CA HIS A 132 9.54 -7.62 -9.71
C HIS A 132 10.59 -7.05 -8.75
N ASN A 133 10.45 -7.25 -7.44
CA ASN A 133 11.39 -6.77 -6.43
C ASN A 133 11.44 -5.24 -6.26
N THR A 134 10.39 -4.53 -6.68
CA THR A 134 10.24 -3.11 -6.36
C THR A 134 10.33 -2.88 -4.85
N LYS A 135 10.99 -1.79 -4.45
CA LYS A 135 11.15 -1.36 -3.06
C LYS A 135 10.58 0.04 -2.87
N ILE A 136 9.76 0.22 -1.84
CA ILE A 136 9.29 1.53 -1.39
C ILE A 136 9.79 1.73 0.04
N GLU A 137 10.58 2.77 0.25
CA GLU A 137 11.36 2.98 1.45
C GLU A 137 11.15 4.38 2.03
N ASN A 138 11.27 4.51 3.36
CA ASN A 138 11.38 5.79 4.06
C ASN A 138 10.23 6.77 3.78
N ALA A 139 9.01 6.27 3.60
CA ALA A 139 7.83 7.08 3.35
C ALA A 139 7.01 7.27 4.63
N SER A 140 6.37 8.44 4.79
CA SER A 140 5.35 8.64 5.81
C SER A 140 4.16 7.70 5.57
N THR A 141 3.67 7.60 4.34
CA THR A 141 2.70 6.57 3.96
C THR A 141 3.03 6.08 2.57
N ALA A 142 3.71 4.93 2.44
CA ALA A 142 4.27 4.50 1.16
C ALA A 142 3.23 4.47 0.03
N VAL A 143 2.03 3.96 0.30
CA VAL A 143 0.89 4.05 -0.62
C VAL A 143 -0.37 4.47 0.13
N PHE A 144 -0.98 5.57 -0.30
CA PHE A 144 -2.29 6.02 0.14
C PHE A 144 -3.32 5.80 -0.97
N VAL A 145 -4.28 4.91 -0.74
CA VAL A 145 -5.32 4.55 -1.71
C VAL A 145 -6.61 5.26 -1.33
N HIS A 146 -7.02 6.22 -2.17
CA HIS A 146 -8.17 7.08 -1.93
C HIS A 146 -9.32 6.75 -2.88
N GLY A 147 -10.56 6.80 -2.37
CA GLY A 147 -11.76 6.89 -3.20
C GLY A 147 -11.93 5.76 -4.22
N GLY A 148 -11.47 4.54 -3.96
CA GLY A 148 -11.57 3.43 -4.92
C GLY A 148 -10.38 3.25 -5.85
N GLY A 149 -9.26 3.97 -5.61
CA GLY A 149 -7.98 3.64 -6.22
C GLY A 149 -7.64 2.15 -6.03
N VAL A 150 -6.82 1.62 -6.93
CA VAL A 150 -6.45 0.21 -6.96
C VAL A 150 -4.94 0.06 -6.90
N ILE A 151 -4.45 -0.76 -5.97
CA ILE A 151 -3.06 -1.21 -5.91
C ILE A 151 -2.96 -2.71 -6.14
N LEU A 152 -2.11 -3.11 -7.09
CA LEU A 152 -1.70 -4.48 -7.29
C LEU A 152 -0.21 -4.58 -6.94
N ALA A 153 0.09 -5.04 -5.73
CA ALA A 153 1.47 -5.21 -5.26
C ALA A 153 1.80 -6.70 -5.23
N SER A 154 2.88 -7.07 -5.95
CA SER A 154 3.38 -8.44 -5.97
C SER A 154 4.88 -8.47 -5.81
N ASN A 155 5.46 -9.36 -4.99
CA ASN A 155 6.91 -9.47 -4.84
C ASN A 155 7.59 -8.10 -4.63
N THR A 156 7.01 -7.29 -3.74
CA THR A 156 7.40 -5.89 -3.46
C THR A 156 7.77 -5.77 -1.99
N SER A 157 8.79 -4.96 -1.68
CA SER A 157 9.18 -4.66 -0.30
C SER A 157 8.76 -3.25 0.09
N PHE A 158 8.18 -3.11 1.28
CA PHE A 158 7.88 -1.84 1.92
C PHE A 158 8.70 -1.78 3.20
N SER A 159 9.65 -0.83 3.28
CA SER A 159 10.53 -0.75 4.44
C SER A 159 10.71 0.64 5.04
N GLU A 160 10.85 0.69 6.35
CA GLU A 160 11.01 1.93 7.12
C GLU A 160 9.95 2.98 6.80
N CYS A 161 8.71 2.52 6.62
CA CYS A 161 7.56 3.38 6.36
C CYS A 161 6.72 3.53 7.63
N ILE A 162 6.22 4.72 7.95
CA ILE A 162 5.34 4.90 9.13
C ILE A 162 4.02 4.13 8.93
N THR A 163 3.51 4.11 7.71
CA THR A 163 2.48 3.18 7.25
C THR A 163 2.82 2.72 5.83
N SER A 164 2.79 1.42 5.56
CA SER A 164 3.16 0.92 4.23
C SER A 164 2.03 1.15 3.23
N ILE A 165 0.81 0.71 3.56
CA ILE A 165 -0.35 0.89 2.70
C ILE A 165 -1.55 1.33 3.52
N TYR A 166 -2.11 2.48 3.16
CA TYR A 166 -3.33 3.03 3.75
C TYR A 166 -4.45 2.97 2.74
N PHE A 167 -5.51 2.24 3.03
CA PHE A 167 -6.75 2.26 2.26
C PHE A 167 -7.80 3.08 2.99
N GLU A 168 -8.24 4.14 2.34
CA GLU A 168 -9.46 4.83 2.72
C GLU A 168 -10.70 4.07 2.21
N THR A 169 -11.85 4.41 2.78
CA THR A 169 -13.15 3.86 2.39
C THR A 169 -13.39 3.99 0.90
N TYR A 170 -13.90 2.92 0.30
CA TYR A 170 -14.41 2.87 -1.05
C TYR A 170 -15.88 2.46 -1.03
N GLY A 171 -16.73 3.27 -1.67
CA GLY A 171 -18.17 3.06 -1.72
C GLY A 171 -18.97 4.06 -0.88
N ASP A 172 -20.28 3.84 -0.85
CA ASP A 172 -21.21 4.71 -0.13
C ASP A 172 -21.17 4.42 1.37
N TYR A 173 -20.70 5.42 2.13
CA TYR A 173 -20.73 5.40 3.60
C TYR A 173 -22.11 5.12 4.17
N VAL A 174 -23.19 5.48 3.46
CA VAL A 174 -24.57 5.34 3.92
C VAL A 174 -24.99 3.88 4.01
N THR A 175 -24.52 3.02 3.11
CA THR A 175 -24.93 1.60 3.10
C THR A 175 -24.12 0.75 4.08
N ALA A 176 -22.98 1.25 4.54
CA ALA A 176 -22.02 0.57 5.43
C ALA A 176 -21.58 -0.84 4.99
N VAL A 177 -21.89 -1.27 3.77
CA VAL A 177 -21.39 -2.54 3.22
C VAL A 177 -20.06 -2.25 2.53
N PRO A 178 -18.93 -2.85 2.96
CA PRO A 178 -17.65 -2.66 2.30
C PRO A 178 -17.76 -3.09 0.84
N TYR A 179 -17.35 -2.22 -0.09
CA TYR A 179 -17.22 -2.63 -1.47
C TYR A 179 -15.99 -3.50 -1.65
N ASP A 180 -16.09 -4.48 -2.54
CA ASP A 180 -14.95 -5.27 -2.93
C ASP A 180 -13.95 -4.37 -3.63
N ASN A 181 -12.78 -4.18 -3.00
CA ASN A 181 -11.68 -3.47 -3.62
C ASN A 181 -10.85 -4.50 -4.40
N LEU A 182 -10.61 -4.23 -5.68
CA LEU A 182 -9.80 -5.04 -6.59
C LEU A 182 -8.31 -4.99 -6.29
N SER A 183 -7.91 -4.23 -5.27
CA SER A 183 -6.54 -4.23 -4.78
C SER A 183 -6.14 -5.61 -4.28
N PHE A 184 -4.89 -5.95 -4.53
CA PHE A 184 -4.36 -7.27 -4.23
C PHE A 184 -2.90 -7.15 -3.81
N ILE A 185 -2.59 -7.69 -2.64
CA ILE A 185 -1.25 -7.67 -2.05
C ILE A 185 -0.77 -9.12 -1.96
N LYS A 186 0.32 -9.44 -2.65
CA LYS A 186 0.79 -10.82 -2.78
C LYS A 186 2.31 -10.93 -2.68
N ASP A 187 2.80 -11.89 -1.92
CA ASP A 187 4.23 -12.21 -1.81
C ASP A 187 5.08 -10.96 -1.46
N CYS A 188 4.51 -10.03 -0.68
CA CYS A 188 5.15 -8.77 -0.31
C CYS A 188 5.87 -8.90 1.04
N TYR A 189 6.92 -8.10 1.22
CA TYR A 189 7.68 -8.02 2.46
C TYR A 189 7.47 -6.64 3.10
N PHE A 190 6.99 -6.63 4.35
CA PHE A 190 6.77 -5.43 5.15
C PHE A 190 7.73 -5.45 6.33
N TYR A 191 8.55 -4.40 6.43
CA TYR A 191 9.66 -4.40 7.36
C TYR A 191 9.93 -3.04 7.94
N ASN A 192 9.96 -2.92 9.26
CA ASN A 192 10.55 -1.76 9.91
C ASN A 192 11.52 -2.24 10.98
N SER A 193 12.63 -1.54 11.11
CA SER A 193 13.46 -1.59 12.29
C SER A 193 13.04 -0.49 13.26
N ASN A 194 13.41 -0.63 14.53
CA ASN A 194 13.27 0.44 15.50
C ASN A 194 14.34 1.54 15.30
N ASP A 195 14.93 1.66 14.11
CA ASP A 195 15.87 2.74 13.79
C ASP A 195 15.12 4.07 13.65
N THR A 196 14.94 4.71 14.81
CA THR A 196 14.32 6.02 14.95
C THR A 196 15.05 7.16 14.23
N SER A 197 16.24 6.93 13.65
CA SER A 197 17.06 7.98 13.04
C SER A 197 16.38 8.68 11.85
N LEU A 198 15.47 7.98 11.15
CA LEU A 198 14.70 8.54 10.03
C LEU A 198 13.25 8.90 10.41
N ILE A 199 12.77 8.44 11.55
CA ILE A 199 11.38 8.57 12.00
C ILE A 199 11.35 9.24 13.37
N VAL A 200 11.83 10.48 13.42
CA VAL A 200 12.19 11.17 14.67
C VAL A 200 10.98 11.43 15.61
N ASN A 201 9.72 11.23 15.20
CA ASN A 201 8.56 11.58 16.05
C ASN A 201 7.30 10.71 15.89
N ASN A 202 7.33 9.56 15.21
CA ASN A 202 6.12 8.74 15.05
C ASN A 202 6.44 7.26 14.83
N PRO A 203 6.47 6.42 15.89
CA PRO A 203 6.72 4.99 15.71
C PRO A 203 5.73 4.38 14.73
N LEU A 204 6.12 3.28 14.07
CA LEU A 204 5.24 2.50 13.19
C LEU A 204 3.87 2.33 13.86
N ASN A 205 2.82 2.77 13.18
CA ASN A 205 1.46 2.54 13.66
C ASN A 205 0.96 1.18 13.13
N GLN A 206 0.98 1.01 11.80
CA GLN A 206 0.62 -0.24 11.15
C GLN A 206 1.28 -0.41 9.78
N PHE A 207 1.58 -1.63 9.34
CA PHE A 207 2.01 -1.86 7.95
C PHE A 207 0.85 -1.63 6.98
N ILE A 208 -0.30 -2.26 7.21
CA ILE A 208 -1.51 -2.05 6.40
C ILE A 208 -2.63 -1.49 7.27
N TYR A 209 -3.20 -0.36 6.84
CA TYR A 209 -4.45 0.17 7.37
C TYR A 209 -5.56 0.01 6.34
N ALA A 210 -6.64 -0.68 6.66
CA ALA A 210 -7.78 -0.86 5.76
C ALA A 210 -9.07 -0.37 6.41
N LYS A 211 -9.69 0.67 5.84
CA LYS A 211 -10.95 1.24 6.34
C LYS A 211 -12.08 1.06 5.35
N GLY A 212 -13.17 0.40 5.75
CA GLY A 212 -14.40 0.31 4.98
C GLY A 212 -14.27 -0.39 3.63
N ILE A 213 -13.34 -1.34 3.46
CA ILE A 213 -13.13 -2.06 2.19
C ILE A 213 -13.03 -3.57 2.37
N SER A 214 -13.28 -4.34 1.31
CA SER A 214 -12.79 -5.73 1.23
C SER A 214 -11.39 -5.77 0.60
N LEU A 215 -10.44 -6.46 1.23
CA LEU A 215 -9.06 -6.59 0.72
C LEU A 215 -8.59 -8.04 0.78
N ARG A 216 -7.75 -8.42 -0.20
CA ARG A 216 -7.13 -9.74 -0.28
C ARG A 216 -5.61 -9.65 -0.15
N ILE A 217 -5.07 -10.47 0.75
CA ILE A 217 -3.64 -10.49 1.11
C ILE A 217 -3.13 -11.94 1.08
N GLU A 218 -2.00 -12.18 0.40
CA GLU A 218 -1.48 -13.52 0.18
C GLU A 218 0.02 -13.67 0.31
N GLY A 219 0.48 -14.62 1.14
CA GLY A 219 1.90 -14.98 1.23
C GLY A 219 2.83 -13.83 1.62
N CYS A 220 2.34 -12.86 2.38
CA CYS A 220 3.11 -11.69 2.80
C CYS A 220 3.81 -11.92 4.14
N ASP A 221 4.98 -11.30 4.30
CA ASP A 221 5.74 -11.32 5.53
C ASP A 221 5.69 -9.92 6.18
N PHE A 222 5.31 -9.87 7.45
CA PHE A 222 5.20 -8.65 8.25
C PHE A 222 6.14 -8.79 9.44
N ASN A 223 7.22 -8.01 9.47
CA ASN A 223 8.24 -8.14 10.50
C ASN A 223 8.64 -6.78 11.06
N TYR A 224 8.54 -6.64 12.37
CA TYR A 224 9.01 -5.46 13.09
C TYR A 224 10.23 -5.82 13.94
N ILE A 225 11.43 -5.38 13.55
CA ILE A 225 12.63 -5.64 14.36
C ILE A 225 12.72 -4.60 15.45
N ASN A 226 12.46 -5.03 16.69
CA ASN A 226 12.82 -4.26 17.86
C ASN A 226 14.24 -4.64 18.28
N ASP A 227 15.19 -3.70 18.22
CA ASP A 227 16.51 -3.88 18.81
C ASP A 227 16.36 -3.93 20.34
N TYR A 228 16.38 -5.16 20.86
CA TYR A 228 16.47 -5.62 22.24
C TYR A 228 16.71 -4.55 23.33
N GLY A 229 15.76 -4.46 24.27
CA GLY A 229 15.97 -3.89 25.61
C GLY A 229 14.89 -2.93 26.13
N GLN A 230 13.89 -2.58 25.30
CA GLN A 230 12.80 -1.69 25.69
C GLN A 230 11.47 -2.42 25.51
N ASP A 231 10.64 -2.49 26.56
CA ASP A 231 9.37 -3.24 26.70
C ASP A 231 8.24 -2.77 25.75
N LYS A 232 8.55 -2.02 24.70
CA LYS A 232 7.57 -1.54 23.72
C LYS A 232 7.71 -2.33 22.43
N ILE A 233 7.11 -3.51 22.42
CA ILE A 233 6.60 -4.04 21.16
C ILE A 233 5.61 -3.00 20.65
N SER A 234 5.88 -2.41 19.49
CA SER A 234 5.04 -1.40 18.88
C SER A 234 4.77 -1.78 17.44
N GLY A 235 3.59 -1.42 16.94
CA GLY A 235 3.21 -1.67 15.56
C GLY A 235 2.23 -2.81 15.37
N VAL A 236 1.32 -2.60 14.44
CA VAL A 236 0.30 -3.55 14.02
C VAL A 236 0.64 -4.06 12.61
N GLY A 237 0.54 -5.37 12.39
CA GLY A 237 0.70 -5.92 11.05
C GLY A 237 -0.39 -5.38 10.11
N ILE A 238 -1.64 -5.71 10.40
CA ILE A 238 -2.79 -5.22 9.66
C ILE A 238 -3.84 -4.67 10.62
N PHE A 239 -4.17 -3.38 10.48
CA PHE A 239 -5.28 -2.74 11.18
C PHE A 239 -6.49 -2.60 10.25
N CYS A 240 -7.64 -3.09 10.69
CA CYS A 240 -8.87 -3.10 9.92
C CYS A 240 -9.99 -2.37 10.64
N TRP A 241 -10.51 -1.32 10.03
CA TRP A 241 -11.67 -0.58 10.53
C TRP A 241 -12.88 -0.80 9.63
N ASN A 242 -13.91 -1.48 10.11
CA ASN A 242 -15.13 -1.77 9.31
C ASN A 242 -14.80 -2.45 7.96
N SER A 243 -13.74 -3.24 7.90
CA SER A 243 -13.21 -3.85 6.67
C SER A 243 -13.36 -5.37 6.70
N LYS A 244 -13.38 -5.98 5.52
CA LYS A 244 -13.37 -7.42 5.33
C LYS A 244 -12.03 -7.86 4.75
N LEU A 245 -11.37 -8.82 5.37
CA LEU A 245 -10.13 -9.37 4.82
C LEU A 245 -10.28 -10.82 4.38
N LEU A 246 -9.62 -11.15 3.27
CA LEU A 246 -9.25 -12.52 2.92
C LEU A 246 -7.73 -12.64 3.00
N ILE A 247 -7.23 -13.27 4.06
CA ILE A 247 -5.82 -13.55 4.27
C ILE A 247 -5.62 -15.05 4.09
N ARG A 248 -4.75 -15.44 3.16
CA ARG A 248 -4.44 -16.86 2.94
C ARG A 248 -3.05 -17.06 2.35
N ARG A 249 -2.60 -18.30 2.26
CA ARG A 249 -1.38 -18.62 1.52
C ARG A 249 -1.46 -18.16 0.07
N SER A 250 -0.33 -17.81 -0.51
CA SER A 250 -0.20 -17.52 -1.94
C SER A 250 -0.60 -18.71 -2.78
N LEU A 251 -1.59 -18.50 -3.64
CA LEU A 251 -2.00 -19.48 -4.63
C LEU A 251 -1.29 -19.21 -5.96
N SER A 252 -0.92 -20.28 -6.66
CA SER A 252 -0.51 -20.19 -8.05
C SER A 252 -1.69 -19.68 -8.88
N TYR A 253 -1.50 -18.56 -9.56
CA TYR A 253 -2.48 -18.03 -10.51
C TYR A 253 -1.90 -18.11 -11.91
N ASN A 254 -2.61 -18.76 -12.82
CA ASN A 254 -2.22 -18.88 -14.24
C ASN A 254 -2.20 -17.52 -14.97
N ASN A 255 -2.77 -16.45 -14.38
CA ASN A 255 -2.96 -15.15 -15.02
C ASN A 255 -2.03 -14.03 -14.49
N ILE A 256 -1.08 -14.35 -13.60
CA ILE A 256 -0.06 -13.41 -13.15
C ILE A 256 1.23 -13.70 -13.95
N PRO A 257 2.01 -12.70 -14.38
CA PRO A 257 3.31 -12.93 -15.03
C PRO A 257 4.13 -13.97 -14.25
N VAL A 258 4.72 -14.94 -14.97
CA VAL A 258 5.39 -16.11 -14.37
C VAL A 258 6.50 -15.69 -13.39
N SER A 259 7.15 -14.55 -13.64
CA SER A 259 8.17 -13.97 -12.75
C SER A 259 7.64 -13.43 -11.41
N CYS A 260 6.33 -13.36 -11.22
CA CYS A 260 5.67 -12.91 -9.98
C CYS A 260 4.98 -14.04 -9.22
N GLN A 261 5.26 -15.31 -9.55
CA GLN A 261 4.71 -16.46 -8.83
C GLN A 261 5.68 -16.92 -7.73
N ARG A 262 5.40 -16.64 -6.44
CA ARG A 262 5.91 -17.47 -5.34
C ARG A 262 4.80 -18.43 -4.91
N ASN A 263 5.08 -19.73 -4.93
CA ASN A 263 4.06 -20.74 -4.68
C ASN A 263 4.04 -21.15 -3.21
N GLY A 264 2.86 -21.04 -2.60
CA GLY A 264 2.55 -21.70 -1.33
C GLY A 264 3.08 -21.00 -0.07
N GLN A 265 3.64 -19.79 -0.20
CA GLN A 265 4.04 -19.00 0.97
C GLN A 265 2.82 -18.65 1.81
N ILE A 266 2.92 -18.92 3.12
CA ILE A 266 1.93 -18.49 4.11
C ILE A 266 2.21 -17.04 4.52
N ASN A 267 1.22 -16.35 5.08
CA ASN A 267 1.51 -15.04 5.67
C ASN A 267 2.25 -15.23 6.99
N THR A 268 3.29 -14.44 7.23
CA THR A 268 4.01 -14.43 8.50
C THR A 268 3.88 -13.07 9.17
N PHE A 269 3.63 -13.07 10.48
CA PHE A 269 3.55 -11.89 11.32
C PHE A 269 4.53 -12.10 12.45
N GLU A 270 5.59 -11.30 12.52
CA GLU A 270 6.69 -11.50 13.46
C GLU A 270 6.98 -10.23 14.26
N ASN A 271 7.10 -10.38 15.59
CA ASN A 271 7.55 -9.34 16.52
C ASN A 271 6.64 -8.08 16.58
N LEU A 272 5.31 -8.29 16.53
CA LEU A 272 4.32 -7.22 16.47
C LEU A 272 3.49 -7.11 17.76
N GLU A 273 2.94 -5.93 18.04
CA GLU A 273 1.99 -5.78 19.15
C GLU A 273 0.71 -6.55 18.79
N PHE A 274 0.21 -6.30 17.58
CA PHE A 274 -0.88 -7.06 16.98
C PHE A 274 -0.46 -7.58 15.62
N GLY A 275 -0.59 -8.89 15.36
CA GLY A 275 -0.47 -9.41 13.99
C GLY A 275 -1.58 -8.83 13.12
N ILE A 276 -2.83 -9.01 13.54
CA ILE A 276 -4.01 -8.44 12.90
C ILE A 276 -4.95 -7.87 13.96
N TYR A 277 -5.44 -6.66 13.74
CA TYR A 277 -6.43 -5.99 14.57
C TYR A 277 -7.67 -5.68 13.73
N PHE A 278 -8.78 -6.36 14.03
CA PHE A 278 -10.12 -6.01 13.54
C PHE A 278 -10.87 -5.10 14.52
N TYR A 279 -11.36 -3.98 14.02
CA TYR A 279 -12.18 -3.02 14.75
C TYR A 279 -13.47 -2.72 13.98
N ILE A 280 -14.61 -2.92 14.63
CA ILE A 280 -15.92 -2.53 14.10
C ILE A 280 -16.51 -1.39 14.92
N ASN A 281 -16.80 -0.28 14.25
CA ASN A 281 -17.61 0.78 14.84
C ASN A 281 -19.09 0.47 14.64
N LYS A 282 -19.73 -0.09 15.67
CA LYS A 282 -21.16 -0.44 15.68
C LYS A 282 -22.09 0.75 15.42
N LEU A 283 -21.68 1.99 15.68
CA LEU A 283 -22.51 3.17 15.43
C LEU A 283 -22.58 3.54 13.95
N LEU A 284 -21.53 3.23 13.19
CA LEU A 284 -21.46 3.54 11.75
C LEU A 284 -21.93 2.36 10.89
N TYR A 285 -22.13 1.18 11.48
CA TYR A 285 -22.46 -0.03 10.76
C TYR A 285 -23.96 -0.33 10.90
N VAL A 286 -24.74 0.10 9.90
CA VAL A 286 -26.20 -0.09 9.87
C VAL A 286 -26.64 -1.51 9.49
N SER A 287 -25.72 -2.36 9.01
CA SER A 287 -26.03 -3.75 8.69
C SER A 287 -26.08 -4.63 9.94
N THR A 288 -27.04 -5.55 9.96
CA THR A 288 -27.26 -6.52 11.05
C THR A 288 -26.19 -7.59 11.15
N SER A 289 -25.27 -7.69 10.18
CA SER A 289 -24.16 -8.63 10.20
C SER A 289 -22.82 -7.94 9.89
N PRO A 290 -21.90 -7.85 10.87
CA PRO A 290 -20.59 -7.23 10.67
C PRO A 290 -19.80 -7.95 9.56
N PRO A 291 -18.84 -7.27 8.91
CA PRO A 291 -18.05 -7.88 7.87
C PRO A 291 -17.19 -8.98 8.49
N LYS A 292 -17.33 -10.20 7.97
CA LYS A 292 -16.59 -11.37 8.46
C LYS A 292 -15.32 -11.56 7.65
N SER A 293 -14.18 -11.48 8.33
CA SER A 293 -12.87 -11.73 7.73
C SER A 293 -12.52 -13.21 7.79
N LEU A 294 -11.64 -13.64 6.90
CA LEU A 294 -11.15 -15.01 6.81
C LEU A 294 -9.62 -15.00 6.85
N VAL A 295 -9.05 -15.56 7.91
CA VAL A 295 -7.60 -15.69 8.13
C VAL A 295 -7.24 -17.17 8.06
N LEU A 296 -6.54 -17.56 7.01
CA LEU A 296 -6.19 -18.94 6.72
C LEU A 296 -4.69 -19.12 6.67
N GLN A 297 -4.19 -20.18 7.29
CA GLN A 297 -2.82 -20.66 7.05
C GLN A 297 -1.80 -19.54 7.20
N SER A 298 -1.84 -18.83 8.33
CA SER A 298 -0.90 -17.77 8.68
C SER A 298 -0.08 -18.19 9.89
N LYS A 299 1.12 -17.65 10.03
CA LYS A 299 2.01 -17.85 11.17
C LYS A 299 2.18 -16.53 11.92
N PHE A 300 1.95 -16.56 13.22
CA PHE A 300 2.16 -15.46 14.15
C PHE A 300 3.28 -15.86 15.09
N LYS A 301 4.40 -15.14 15.05
CA LYS A 301 5.60 -15.42 15.85
C LYS A 301 5.91 -14.22 16.72
N ASN A 302 6.00 -14.38 18.03
CA ASN A 302 6.33 -13.29 18.96
C ASN A 302 5.42 -12.06 18.77
N CYS A 303 4.15 -12.27 18.42
CA CYS A 303 3.16 -11.21 18.41
C CYS A 303 2.50 -11.14 19.79
N ARG A 304 2.40 -9.98 20.45
CA ARG A 304 1.72 -9.90 21.77
C ARG A 304 0.29 -10.42 21.66
N VAL A 305 -0.40 -10.06 20.57
CA VAL A 305 -1.66 -10.68 20.16
C VAL A 305 -1.58 -11.03 18.67
N GLY A 306 -1.81 -12.30 18.32
CA GLY A 306 -1.80 -12.72 16.91
C GLY A 306 -2.95 -12.12 16.10
N VAL A 307 -4.20 -12.35 16.54
CA VAL A 307 -5.41 -11.76 15.96
C VAL A 307 -6.29 -11.20 17.08
N TYR A 308 -6.65 -9.93 16.99
CA TYR A 308 -7.53 -9.25 17.93
C TYR A 308 -8.81 -8.78 17.24
N GLU A 309 -9.96 -9.06 17.85
CA GLU A 309 -11.28 -8.68 17.36
C GLU A 309 -11.98 -7.78 18.37
N GLN A 310 -12.15 -6.50 18.04
CA GLN A 310 -12.92 -5.56 18.83
C GLN A 310 -14.22 -5.23 18.10
N ASN A 311 -15.35 -5.56 18.74
CA ASN A 311 -16.69 -5.35 18.20
C ASN A 311 -16.98 -6.07 16.87
N SER A 312 -16.03 -6.82 16.30
CA SER A 312 -16.31 -7.82 15.27
C SER A 312 -16.67 -9.14 15.94
N GLU A 313 -17.67 -9.81 15.40
CA GLU A 313 -17.97 -11.20 15.74
C GLU A 313 -18.02 -12.02 14.46
N GLY A 314 -17.41 -13.20 14.49
CA GLY A 314 -17.55 -14.20 13.44
C GLY A 314 -16.54 -14.11 12.30
N SER A 315 -15.38 -13.47 12.50
CA SER A 315 -14.24 -13.76 11.62
C SER A 315 -13.80 -15.22 11.83
N HIS A 316 -13.27 -15.80 10.78
CA HIS A 316 -12.88 -17.19 10.73
C HIS A 316 -11.36 -17.28 10.70
N ILE A 317 -10.77 -17.88 11.75
CA ILE A 317 -9.32 -18.10 11.87
C ILE A 317 -9.08 -19.59 11.79
N TYR A 318 -8.47 -20.08 10.71
CA TYR A 318 -8.30 -21.51 10.47
C TYR A 318 -6.87 -21.88 10.10
N LYS A 319 -6.37 -22.98 10.68
CA LYS A 319 -5.04 -23.55 10.40
C LYS A 319 -3.90 -22.53 10.57
N CYS A 320 -4.05 -21.61 11.51
CA CYS A 320 -3.01 -20.63 11.84
C CYS A 320 -2.06 -21.21 12.90
N GLN A 321 -0.81 -20.78 12.87
CA GLN A 321 0.22 -21.16 13.83
C GLN A 321 0.53 -19.97 14.72
N PHE A 322 0.57 -20.17 16.03
CA PHE A 322 0.96 -19.15 17.01
C PHE A 322 2.17 -19.68 17.77
N LYS A 323 3.30 -18.97 17.71
CA LYS A 323 4.55 -19.35 18.36
C LYS A 323 5.07 -18.16 19.17
N PHE A 324 5.42 -18.42 20.41
CA PHE A 324 6.16 -17.50 21.28
C PHE A 324 7.53 -18.14 21.53
N GLU A 325 8.61 -17.37 21.43
CA GLU A 325 9.93 -17.80 21.88
C GLU A 325 10.06 -17.56 23.39
N ASP A 326 10.87 -18.37 24.09
CA ASP A 326 10.86 -18.48 25.55
C ASP A 326 11.18 -17.15 26.28
N ASP A 327 11.86 -16.23 25.60
CA ASP A 327 12.20 -14.90 26.12
C ASP A 327 11.09 -13.85 25.89
N PHE A 328 10.00 -14.21 25.22
CA PHE A 328 8.87 -13.33 24.95
C PHE A 328 7.90 -13.34 26.14
N GLN A 329 7.95 -12.29 26.97
CA GLN A 329 7.00 -12.10 28.08
C GLN A 329 5.98 -11.02 27.73
N PRO A 330 4.76 -11.38 27.28
CA PRO A 330 3.72 -10.38 27.07
C PRO A 330 3.30 -9.82 28.42
N GLU A 331 3.59 -8.55 28.69
CA GLU A 331 3.01 -7.87 29.85
C GLU A 331 1.49 -7.71 29.63
N GLY A 332 0.66 -7.94 30.66
CA GLY A 332 -0.78 -7.68 30.62
C GLY A 332 -1.70 -8.90 30.52
N ASN A 333 -2.96 -8.70 30.93
CA ASN A 333 -3.98 -9.74 31.04
C ASN A 333 -4.32 -10.36 29.67
N ILE A 334 -3.85 -11.57 29.42
CA ILE A 334 -3.99 -12.32 28.16
C ILE A 334 -5.40 -12.96 28.01
N SER A 335 -6.44 -12.35 28.60
CA SER A 335 -7.73 -13.04 28.80
C SER A 335 -8.57 -13.29 27.53
N ASN A 336 -8.17 -12.75 26.36
CA ASN A 336 -8.96 -12.83 25.12
C ASN A 336 -8.23 -13.49 23.94
N LEU A 337 -7.16 -14.25 24.18
CA LEU A 337 -6.48 -14.98 23.11
C LEU A 337 -7.34 -16.17 22.67
N ILE A 338 -7.97 -16.03 21.51
CA ILE A 338 -8.73 -17.10 20.87
C ILE A 338 -7.74 -18.17 20.38
N HIS A 339 -7.55 -19.21 21.19
CA HIS A 339 -6.95 -20.47 20.76
C HIS A 339 -8.06 -21.33 20.12
N TYR A 340 -8.11 -21.41 18.78
CA TYR A 340 -8.81 -22.52 18.11
C TYR A 340 -7.79 -23.59 17.72
N HIS A 341 -8.07 -24.82 18.16
CA HIS A 341 -7.30 -26.05 17.89
C HIS A 341 -7.20 -26.39 16.41
#